data_AF-A0A920F0M5-F1
#
_entry.id   AF-A0A920F0M5-F1
#
_cell.length_a   1.000
_cell.length_b   1.000
_cell.length_c   1.000
_cell.angle_alpha   90.00
_cell.angle_beta   90.00
_cell.angle_gamma   90.00
#
_symmetry.space_group_name_H-M   'P 1'
#
loop_
_entity.id
_entity.type
_entity.pdbx_description
1 polymer ?
#
loop_
_entity_poly.entity_id
_entity_poly.type
_entity_poly.pdbx_seq_one_letter_code
_entity_poly.pdbx_strand_id
1 'polypeptide(L)'
;MHQAGFKNTVGTLGTAISSSHFLQLERIGREIIFMFDGDAAGKRAAWRAAQIVLANLSKQDMLVSFIFLPQNKDPDTFIREKGNEALAKLLKSGIPLSTMILETICSSGRLSSVEGKSSAIAKLKNLFKSMSEGIFKRQLMQAAGQHLSCSISEFGDTGEPPKKQIEKENNKVFFQKKI
;
A
#
# COMPACT_ATOMS: atom_id res chain seq x y z
N MET A 1 -19.90 16.00 -0.87
CA MET A 1 -18.64 15.94 -1.66
C MET A 1 -18.71 16.78 -2.93
N HIS A 2 -19.50 16.42 -3.94
CA HIS A 2 -19.57 17.19 -5.21
C HIS A 2 -20.02 18.65 -5.00
N GLN A 3 -21.08 18.87 -4.22
CA GLN A 3 -21.55 20.23 -3.86
C GLN A 3 -20.51 21.03 -3.05
N ALA A 4 -19.59 20.35 -2.38
CA ALA A 4 -18.50 20.94 -1.61
C ALA A 4 -17.24 21.22 -2.45
N GLY A 5 -17.31 21.03 -3.78
CA GLY A 5 -16.20 21.29 -4.71
C GLY A 5 -15.29 20.09 -4.97
N PHE A 6 -15.49 18.96 -4.29
CA PHE A 6 -14.73 17.72 -4.52
C PHE A 6 -15.37 16.92 -5.65
N LYS A 7 -14.95 17.19 -6.88
CA LYS A 7 -15.54 16.61 -8.12
C LYS A 7 -14.98 15.24 -8.48
N ASN A 8 -13.82 14.87 -7.94
CA ASN A 8 -13.13 13.61 -8.16
C ASN A 8 -13.44 12.57 -7.07
N THR A 9 -14.70 12.50 -6.62
CA THR A 9 -15.13 11.57 -5.57
C THR A 9 -16.06 10.51 -6.15
N VAL A 10 -15.79 9.26 -5.83
CA VAL A 10 -16.63 8.10 -6.16
C VAL A 10 -16.93 7.31 -4.88
N GLY A 11 -18.07 6.62 -4.83
CA GLY A 11 -18.46 5.74 -3.74
C GLY A 11 -18.76 4.34 -4.25
N THR A 12 -18.48 3.32 -3.44
CA THR A 12 -18.91 1.95 -3.75
C THR A 12 -20.39 1.80 -3.43
N LEU A 13 -21.13 1.05 -4.25
CA LEU A 13 -22.55 0.81 -4.06
C LEU A 13 -22.76 -0.31 -3.00
N GLY A 14 -22.48 0.01 -1.74
CA GLY A 14 -22.72 -0.89 -0.60
C GLY A 14 -21.84 -2.15 -0.56
N THR A 15 -20.76 -2.18 -1.33
CA THR A 15 -19.85 -3.33 -1.42
C THR A 15 -18.41 -2.93 -1.06
N ALA A 16 -17.63 -3.90 -0.59
CA ALA A 16 -16.21 -3.71 -0.40
C ALA A 16 -15.52 -3.43 -1.75
N ILE A 17 -14.44 -2.65 -1.71
CA ILE A 17 -13.59 -2.44 -2.88
C ILE A 17 -13.11 -3.80 -3.43
N SER A 18 -13.06 -3.91 -4.76
CA SER A 18 -12.59 -5.09 -5.48
C SER A 18 -11.36 -4.75 -6.31
N SER A 19 -10.64 -5.76 -6.80
CA SER A 19 -9.51 -5.56 -7.72
C SER A 19 -9.95 -4.83 -8.99
N SER A 20 -11.14 -5.11 -9.51
CA SER A 20 -11.67 -4.43 -10.71
C SER A 20 -11.92 -2.94 -10.47
N HIS A 21 -12.43 -2.56 -9.28
CA HIS A 21 -12.57 -1.15 -8.89
C HIS A 21 -11.20 -0.48 -8.82
N PHE A 22 -10.22 -1.11 -8.17
CA PHE A 22 -8.88 -0.54 -8.05
C PHE A 22 -8.21 -0.34 -9.43
N LEU A 23 -8.25 -1.32 -10.32
CA LEU A 23 -7.67 -1.21 -11.67
C LEU A 23 -8.34 -0.13 -12.53
N GLN A 24 -9.62 0.18 -12.28
CA GLN A 24 -10.26 1.34 -12.91
C GLN A 24 -9.70 2.65 -12.34
N LEU A 25 -9.59 2.78 -11.02
CA LEU A 25 -9.04 3.96 -10.37
C LEU A 25 -7.58 4.21 -10.77
N GLU A 26 -6.76 3.17 -10.80
CA GLU A 26 -5.34 3.24 -11.18
C GLU A 26 -5.17 3.77 -12.61
N ARG A 27 -6.11 3.47 -13.53
CA ARG A 27 -6.07 4.01 -14.90
C ARG A 27 -6.35 5.51 -14.98
N ILE A 28 -7.21 6.02 -14.11
CA ILE A 28 -7.74 7.38 -14.19
C ILE A 28 -6.86 8.38 -13.43
N GLY A 29 -6.24 7.98 -12.32
CA GLY A 29 -5.49 8.86 -11.43
C GLY A 29 -4.00 8.54 -11.32
N ARG A 30 -3.26 9.48 -10.72
CA ARG A 30 -1.91 9.27 -10.17
C ARG A 30 -1.88 9.24 -8.64
N GLU A 31 -3.00 9.63 -8.02
CA GLU A 31 -3.20 9.61 -6.57
C GLU A 31 -4.60 9.07 -6.28
N ILE A 32 -4.70 8.11 -5.35
CA ILE A 32 -5.96 7.59 -4.83
C ILE A 32 -5.96 7.77 -3.31
N ILE A 33 -6.98 8.42 -2.81
CA ILE A 33 -7.22 8.58 -1.37
C ILE A 33 -8.46 7.77 -1.01
N PHE A 34 -8.27 6.73 -0.20
CA PHE A 34 -9.39 5.97 0.35
C PHE A 34 -9.86 6.62 1.65
N MET A 35 -11.16 6.85 1.76
CA MET A 35 -11.79 7.38 2.97
C MET A 35 -12.70 6.31 3.57
N PHE A 36 -12.48 6.01 4.84
CA PHE A 36 -13.23 5.03 5.61
C PHE A 36 -13.74 5.64 6.92
N ASP A 37 -14.76 5.01 7.49
CA ASP A 37 -15.24 5.36 8.82
C ASP A 37 -14.18 5.01 9.88
N GLY A 38 -14.12 5.79 10.95
CA GLY A 38 -13.13 5.61 12.04
C GLY A 38 -13.39 4.42 12.96
N ASP A 39 -14.39 3.59 12.65
CA ASP A 39 -14.76 2.45 13.46
C ASP A 39 -13.94 1.18 13.13
N ALA A 40 -14.22 0.10 13.85
CA ALA A 40 -13.54 -1.17 13.61
C ALA A 40 -13.86 -1.78 12.23
N ALA A 41 -15.04 -1.48 11.66
CA ALA A 41 -15.43 -1.97 10.34
C ALA A 41 -14.65 -1.26 9.23
N GLY A 42 -14.52 0.06 9.31
CA GLY A 42 -13.74 0.88 8.40
C GLY A 42 -12.26 0.53 8.42
N LYS A 43 -11.68 0.25 9.60
CA LYS A 43 -10.30 -0.28 9.70
C LYS A 43 -10.12 -1.63 9.00
N ARG A 44 -11.07 -2.56 9.15
CA ARG A 44 -11.05 -3.85 8.43
C ARG A 44 -11.20 -3.66 6.91
N ALA A 45 -12.07 -2.75 6.49
CA ALA A 45 -12.27 -2.42 5.08
C ALA A 45 -11.00 -1.78 4.47
N ALA A 46 -10.35 -0.87 5.19
CA ALA A 46 -9.09 -0.27 4.79
C ALA A 46 -7.97 -1.30 4.63
N TRP A 47 -7.86 -2.25 5.58
CA TRP A 47 -6.89 -3.33 5.47
C TRP A 47 -7.13 -4.22 4.24
N ARG A 48 -8.40 -4.55 3.95
CA ARG A 48 -8.77 -5.31 2.75
C ARG A 48 -8.46 -4.52 1.47
N ALA A 49 -8.77 -3.23 1.46
CA ALA A 49 -8.47 -2.34 0.34
C ALA A 49 -6.97 -2.29 0.05
N ALA A 50 -6.14 -2.18 1.09
CA ALA A 50 -4.71 -2.13 0.93
C ALA A 50 -4.09 -3.43 0.40
N GLN A 51 -4.59 -4.59 0.83
CA GLN A 51 -4.18 -5.87 0.24
C GLN A 51 -4.51 -5.93 -1.25
N ILE A 52 -5.69 -5.45 -1.64
CA ILE A 52 -6.10 -5.38 -3.05
C ILE A 52 -5.18 -4.44 -3.83
N VAL A 53 -4.91 -3.25 -3.29
CA VAL A 53 -3.99 -2.28 -3.91
C VAL A 53 -2.63 -2.95 -4.10
N LEU A 54 -2.02 -3.50 -3.05
CA LEU A 54 -0.69 -4.13 -3.13
C LEU A 54 -0.60 -5.25 -4.15
N ALA A 55 -1.63 -6.08 -4.25
CA ALA A 55 -1.64 -7.22 -5.17
C ALA A 55 -1.84 -6.80 -6.65
N ASN A 56 -2.41 -5.62 -6.90
CA ASN A 56 -2.78 -5.20 -8.25
C ASN A 56 -2.04 -3.94 -8.71
N LEU A 57 -1.24 -3.30 -7.84
CA LEU A 57 -0.51 -2.09 -8.16
C LEU A 57 0.50 -2.35 -9.27
N SER A 58 0.28 -1.72 -10.41
CA SER A 58 1.12 -1.82 -11.61
C SER A 58 2.03 -0.61 -11.76
N LYS A 59 1.53 0.58 -11.40
CA LYS A 59 2.25 1.86 -11.50
C LYS A 59 3.12 2.12 -10.27
N GLN A 60 4.41 2.32 -10.48
CA GLN A 60 5.38 2.55 -9.39
C GLN A 60 5.34 3.98 -8.84
N ASP A 61 4.79 4.94 -9.60
CA ASP A 61 4.65 6.36 -9.25
C ASP A 61 3.27 6.70 -8.66
N MET A 62 2.44 5.70 -8.43
CA MET A 62 1.09 5.86 -7.90
C MET A 62 1.11 6.16 -6.40
N LEU A 63 0.47 7.24 -6.01
CA LEU A 63 0.29 7.60 -4.60
C LEU A 63 -1.03 7.01 -4.09
N VAL A 64 -0.96 6.22 -3.03
CA VAL A 64 -2.15 5.68 -2.36
C VAL A 64 -2.11 6.01 -0.89
N SER A 65 -3.17 6.63 -0.38
CA SER A 65 -3.30 7.00 1.03
C SER A 65 -4.68 6.66 1.59
N PHE A 66 -4.76 6.59 2.91
CA PHE A 66 -5.93 6.17 3.67
C PHE A 66 -6.30 7.23 4.71
N ILE A 67 -7.58 7.56 4.79
CA ILE A 67 -8.13 8.51 5.76
C ILE A 67 -9.21 7.81 6.54
N PHE A 68 -9.15 7.97 7.85
CA PHE A 68 -10.18 7.53 8.77
C PHE A 68 -10.91 8.76 9.29
N LEU A 69 -12.22 8.82 9.04
CA LEU A 69 -13.07 9.86 9.59
C LEU A 69 -13.23 9.67 11.11
N PRO A 70 -13.58 10.71 11.87
CA PRO A 70 -13.97 10.55 13.27
C PRO A 70 -15.13 9.57 13.42
N GLN A 71 -15.27 8.99 14.62
CA GLN A 71 -16.32 8.00 14.88
C GLN A 71 -17.71 8.58 14.58
N ASN A 72 -18.56 7.79 13.91
CA ASN A 72 -19.92 8.15 13.49
C ASN A 72 -19.99 9.39 12.57
N LYS A 73 -18.91 9.70 11.84
CA LYS A 73 -18.91 10.74 10.80
C LYS A 73 -18.79 10.11 9.42
N ASP A 74 -19.63 10.59 8.52
CA ASP A 74 -19.49 10.41 7.09
C ASP A 74 -18.91 11.69 6.45
N PRO A 75 -18.51 11.68 5.17
CA PRO A 75 -17.95 12.86 4.52
C PRO A 75 -18.91 14.07 4.54
N ASP A 76 -20.22 13.83 4.49
CA ASP A 76 -21.25 14.87 4.44
C ASP A 76 -21.41 15.59 5.78
N THR A 77 -21.60 14.84 6.87
CA THR A 77 -21.63 15.35 8.25
C THR A 77 -20.31 16.03 8.63
N PHE A 78 -19.17 15.47 8.22
CA PHE A 78 -17.87 16.09 8.47
C PHE A 78 -17.77 17.47 7.79
N ILE A 79 -18.19 17.59 6.53
CA ILE A 79 -18.22 18.88 5.82
C ILE A 79 -19.19 19.86 6.49
N ARG A 80 -20.40 19.42 6.88
CA ARG A 80 -21.38 20.29 7.54
C ARG A 80 -20.85 20.87 8.85
N GLU A 81 -20.08 20.10 9.61
CA GLU A 81 -19.58 20.51 10.93
C GLU A 81 -18.24 21.25 10.90
N LYS A 82 -17.33 20.85 10.01
CA LYS A 82 -15.94 21.35 9.99
C LYS A 82 -15.62 22.22 8.77
N GLY A 83 -16.49 22.23 7.77
CA GLY A 83 -16.33 22.98 6.54
C GLY A 83 -15.38 22.32 5.52
N ASN A 84 -15.39 22.86 4.31
CA ASN A 84 -14.63 22.33 3.17
C ASN A 84 -13.11 22.40 3.39
N GLU A 85 -12.63 23.46 4.05
CA GLU A 85 -11.19 23.62 4.33
C GLU A 85 -10.65 22.56 5.27
N ALA A 86 -11.44 22.16 6.28
CA ALA A 86 -11.03 21.10 7.19
C ALA A 86 -10.94 19.76 6.46
N LEU A 87 -11.87 19.47 5.54
CA LEU A 87 -11.79 18.27 4.72
C LEU A 87 -10.57 18.31 3.79
N ALA A 88 -10.29 19.46 3.16
CA ALA A 88 -9.11 19.62 2.31
C ALA A 88 -7.79 19.43 3.09
N LYS A 89 -7.73 19.87 4.36
CA LYS A 89 -6.60 19.59 5.25
C LYS A 89 -6.50 18.11 5.60
N LEU A 90 -7.63 17.47 5.93
CA LEU A 90 -7.69 16.04 6.22
C LEU A 90 -7.23 15.18 5.03
N LEU A 91 -7.62 15.57 3.81
CA LEU A 91 -7.18 14.90 2.58
C LEU A 91 -5.66 14.89 2.41
N LYS A 92 -4.98 15.96 2.85
CA LYS A 92 -3.51 16.08 2.81
C LYS A 92 -2.81 15.28 3.91
N SER A 93 -3.50 14.88 4.96
CA SER A 93 -2.96 14.09 6.07
C SER A 93 -3.25 12.59 5.94
N GLY A 94 -3.54 12.11 4.74
CA GLY A 94 -3.79 10.69 4.50
C GLY A 94 -2.59 9.83 4.87
N ILE A 95 -2.85 8.70 5.53
CA ILE A 95 -1.85 7.72 5.92
C ILE A 95 -1.37 7.01 4.64
N PRO A 96 -0.08 7.07 4.28
CA PRO A 96 0.42 6.40 3.09
C PRO A 96 0.23 4.88 3.15
N LEU A 97 0.07 4.24 2.00
CA LEU A 97 -0.07 2.78 1.89
C LEU A 97 1.03 2.03 2.64
N SER A 98 2.30 2.42 2.48
CA SER A 98 3.43 1.79 3.18
C SER A 98 3.27 1.84 4.70
N THR A 99 2.96 3.02 5.25
CA THR A 99 2.73 3.23 6.68
C THR A 99 1.57 2.38 7.17
N MET A 100 0.43 2.40 6.47
CA MET A 100 -0.74 1.62 6.86
C MET A 100 -0.42 0.11 6.94
N ILE A 101 0.36 -0.41 6.00
CA ILE A 101 0.75 -1.83 5.97
C ILE A 101 1.64 -2.18 7.15
N LEU A 102 2.68 -1.38 7.37
CA LEU A 102 3.65 -1.60 8.44
C LEU A 102 2.97 -1.46 9.81
N GLU A 103 2.20 -0.40 10.03
CA GLU A 103 1.47 -0.22 11.29
C GLU A 103 0.50 -1.37 11.55
N THR A 104 -0.25 -1.83 10.54
CA THR A 104 -1.22 -2.91 10.74
C THR A 104 -0.55 -4.24 11.09
N ILE A 105 0.55 -4.60 10.42
CA ILE A 105 1.23 -5.87 10.70
C ILE A 105 2.07 -5.78 11.98
N CYS A 106 2.84 -4.72 12.14
CA CYS A 106 3.77 -4.55 13.26
C CYS A 106 3.04 -4.27 14.58
N SER A 107 1.89 -3.58 14.57
CA SER A 107 1.10 -3.35 15.80
C SER A 107 0.32 -4.57 16.26
N SER A 108 0.13 -5.59 15.40
CA SER A 108 -0.68 -6.78 15.70
C SER A 108 0.00 -7.80 16.61
N GLY A 109 1.27 -7.59 16.99
CA GLY A 109 2.04 -8.55 17.79
C GLY A 109 2.95 -7.88 18.81
N ARG A 110 3.36 -8.65 19.83
CA ARG A 110 4.40 -8.26 20.77
C ARG A 110 5.75 -8.31 20.04
N LEU A 111 6.13 -7.22 19.36
CA LEU A 111 7.42 -7.13 18.64
C LEU A 111 8.64 -7.26 19.56
N SER A 112 8.44 -7.22 20.88
CA SER A 112 9.49 -7.51 21.86
C SER A 112 9.76 -9.00 22.06
N SER A 113 8.89 -9.90 21.56
CA SER A 113 9.12 -11.35 21.62
C SER A 113 9.59 -11.89 20.28
N VAL A 114 10.32 -13.01 20.32
CA VAL A 114 10.80 -13.70 19.12
C VAL A 114 9.61 -14.17 18.28
N GLU A 115 8.59 -14.76 18.91
CA GLU A 115 7.37 -15.24 18.26
C GLU A 115 6.60 -14.10 17.58
N GLY A 116 6.51 -12.93 18.23
CA GLY A 116 5.86 -11.75 17.68
C GLY A 116 6.58 -11.22 16.44
N LYS A 117 7.92 -11.13 16.49
CA LYS A 117 8.73 -10.76 15.32
C LYS A 117 8.60 -11.78 14.20
N SER A 118 8.75 -13.08 14.49
CA SER A 118 8.60 -14.15 13.51
C SER A 118 7.22 -14.15 12.85
N SER A 119 6.15 -13.90 13.61
CA SER A 119 4.79 -13.77 13.09
C SER A 119 4.65 -12.58 12.14
N ALA A 120 5.20 -11.41 12.52
CA ALA A 120 5.18 -10.22 11.67
C ALA A 120 5.95 -10.44 10.36
N ILE A 121 7.16 -11.03 10.42
CA ILE A 121 7.97 -11.37 9.24
C ILE A 121 7.22 -12.34 8.33
N ALA A 122 6.58 -13.39 8.88
CA ALA A 122 5.82 -14.34 8.09
C ALA A 122 4.62 -13.69 7.36
N LYS A 123 3.89 -12.79 8.04
CA LYS A 123 2.78 -12.03 7.44
C LYS A 123 3.28 -11.12 6.30
N LEU A 124 4.35 -10.37 6.53
CA LEU A 124 4.96 -9.51 5.51
C LEU A 124 5.46 -10.31 4.31
N LYS A 125 6.13 -11.43 4.55
CA LYS A 125 6.60 -12.34 3.51
C LYS A 125 5.46 -12.83 2.61
N ASN A 126 4.33 -13.22 3.19
CA ASN A 126 3.15 -13.62 2.41
C ASN A 126 2.56 -12.47 1.61
N LEU A 127 2.56 -11.26 2.17
CA LEU A 127 2.10 -10.06 1.47
C LEU A 127 3.01 -9.72 0.28
N PHE A 128 4.32 -9.74 0.47
CA PHE A 128 5.30 -9.47 -0.59
C PHE A 128 5.24 -10.47 -1.74
N LYS A 129 4.83 -11.72 -1.50
CA LYS A 129 4.60 -12.72 -2.56
C LYS A 129 3.46 -12.34 -3.50
N SER A 130 2.44 -11.66 -3.00
CA SER A 130 1.31 -11.22 -3.83
C SER A 130 1.59 -9.94 -4.63
N MET A 131 2.69 -9.24 -4.34
CA MET A 131 3.05 -7.99 -5.00
C MET A 131 3.80 -8.24 -6.30
N SER A 132 3.55 -7.37 -7.28
CA SER A 132 4.39 -7.25 -8.47
C SER A 132 5.83 -6.88 -8.09
N GLU A 133 6.80 -7.39 -8.85
CA GLU A 133 8.20 -6.96 -8.69
C GLU A 133 8.35 -5.49 -9.09
N GLY A 134 9.10 -4.72 -8.30
CA GLY A 134 9.23 -3.29 -8.54
C GLY A 134 9.94 -2.53 -7.42
N ILE A 135 10.19 -1.25 -7.69
CA ILE A 135 10.87 -0.35 -6.76
C ILE A 135 10.04 -0.20 -5.47
N PHE A 136 8.72 -0.10 -5.59
CA PHE A 136 7.83 0.03 -4.43
C PHE A 136 7.93 -1.16 -3.48
N LYS A 137 7.89 -2.39 -4.01
CA LYS A 137 8.07 -3.63 -3.22
C LYS A 137 9.40 -3.61 -2.46
N ARG A 138 10.50 -3.32 -3.15
CA ARG A 138 11.84 -3.26 -2.54
C ARG A 138 11.94 -2.20 -1.44
N GLN A 139 11.42 -1.00 -1.68
CA GLN A 139 11.40 0.07 -0.68
C GLN A 139 10.56 -0.31 0.55
N LEU A 140 9.42 -0.97 0.33
CA LEU A 140 8.58 -1.45 1.43
C LEU A 140 9.27 -2.56 2.23
N MET A 141 9.97 -3.50 1.58
CA MET A 141 10.78 -4.52 2.26
C MET A 141 11.92 -3.90 3.08
N GLN A 142 12.57 -2.86 2.55
CA GLN A 142 13.62 -2.13 3.26
C GLN A 142 13.08 -1.43 4.51
N ALA A 143 11.95 -0.73 4.39
CA ALA A 143 11.27 -0.11 5.53
C ALA A 143 10.85 -1.16 6.57
N ALA A 144 10.29 -2.30 6.12
CA ALA A 144 9.93 -3.39 7.01
C ALA A 144 11.14 -3.96 7.79
N GLY A 145 12.28 -4.15 7.11
CA GLY A 145 13.52 -4.61 7.73
C GLY A 145 14.03 -3.65 8.81
N GLN A 146 13.97 -2.35 8.54
CA GLN A 146 14.31 -1.32 9.54
C GLN A 146 13.38 -1.37 10.76
N HIS A 147 12.07 -1.47 10.54
CA HIS A 147 11.07 -1.54 11.62
C HIS A 147 11.21 -2.81 12.49
N LEU A 148 11.61 -3.94 11.90
CA LEU A 148 11.73 -5.23 12.62
C LEU A 148 13.16 -5.54 13.08
N SER A 149 14.12 -4.70 12.71
CA SER A 149 15.56 -4.93 12.91
C SER A 149 16.03 -6.26 12.31
N CYS A 150 15.59 -6.56 11.08
CA CYS A 150 15.96 -7.77 10.35
C CYS A 150 16.48 -7.44 8.94
N SER A 151 17.22 -8.37 8.36
CA SER A 151 17.70 -8.26 6.97
C SER A 151 16.54 -8.37 5.99
N ILE A 152 16.65 -7.68 4.84
CA ILE A 152 15.68 -7.78 3.74
C ILE A 152 15.58 -9.23 3.23
N SER A 153 16.66 -10.01 3.31
CA SER A 153 16.71 -11.42 2.88
C SER A 153 15.72 -12.32 3.62
N GLU A 154 15.30 -11.96 4.83
CA GLU A 154 14.32 -12.73 5.62
C GLU A 154 12.93 -12.77 4.96
N PHE A 155 12.61 -11.73 4.18
CA PHE A 155 11.33 -11.61 3.49
C PHE A 155 11.27 -12.41 2.17
N GLY A 156 12.39 -13.00 1.72
CA GLY A 156 12.49 -13.74 0.46
C GLY A 156 13.46 -13.10 -0.53
N ASP A 157 13.52 -13.66 -1.73
CA ASP A 157 14.43 -13.20 -2.77
C ASP A 157 14.09 -11.77 -3.18
N THR A 158 15.08 -10.88 -3.15
CA THR A 158 14.86 -9.42 -3.15
C THR A 158 14.54 -8.84 -4.53
N GLY A 159 14.18 -9.70 -5.49
CA GLY A 159 14.09 -9.31 -6.89
C GLY A 159 15.38 -8.59 -7.31
N GLU A 160 16.54 -9.14 -6.91
CA GLU A 160 17.84 -8.61 -7.35
C GLU A 160 17.77 -8.43 -8.87
N PRO A 161 18.13 -7.25 -9.43
CA PRO A 161 18.41 -7.19 -10.86
C PRO A 161 19.47 -8.27 -11.14
N PRO A 162 19.38 -9.01 -12.26
CA PRO A 162 20.29 -10.12 -12.52
C PRO A 162 21.71 -9.64 -12.26
N LYS A 163 22.40 -10.30 -11.32
CA LYS A 163 23.81 -10.04 -11.05
C LYS A 163 24.49 -10.05 -12.42
N LYS A 164 25.10 -8.93 -12.82
CA LYS A 164 26.07 -8.97 -13.90
C LYS A 164 27.13 -9.95 -13.43
N GLN A 165 27.08 -11.17 -13.94
CA GLN A 165 28.23 -12.06 -13.91
C GLN A 165 29.31 -11.31 -14.70
N ILE A 166 30.23 -10.70 -13.97
CA ILE A 166 31.49 -10.28 -14.56
C ILE A 166 32.29 -11.57 -14.69
N GLU A 167 31.99 -12.33 -15.74
CA GLU A 167 32.94 -13.32 -16.26
C GLU A 167 33.97 -12.53 -17.05
N LYS A 168 35.09 -12.22 -16.38
CA LYS A 168 36.33 -11.98 -17.10
C LYS A 168 36.88 -13.34 -17.48
N GLU A 169 36.62 -13.79 -18.70
CA GLU A 169 37.60 -14.55 -19.47
C GLU A 169 37.24 -14.57 -20.97
N ASN A 170 38.13 -13.92 -21.73
CA ASN A 170 38.38 -14.09 -23.18
C ASN A 170 37.26 -13.73 -24.19
N ASN A 171 37.24 -12.43 -24.55
CA ASN A 171 37.07 -11.92 -25.92
C ASN A 171 36.08 -12.65 -26.85
N LYS A 172 34.78 -12.64 -26.54
CA LYS A 172 33.68 -12.63 -27.53
C LYS A 172 32.32 -12.44 -26.84
N VAL A 173 31.58 -11.40 -27.20
CA VAL A 173 30.17 -11.23 -26.83
C VAL A 173 29.32 -11.60 -28.04
N PHE A 174 28.56 -12.69 -27.96
CA PHE A 174 27.50 -13.01 -28.92
C PHE A 174 26.14 -12.71 -28.28
N PHE A 175 25.38 -11.82 -28.91
CA PHE A 175 23.96 -11.64 -28.62
C PHE A 175 23.14 -12.43 -29.64
N GLN A 176 22.30 -13.37 -29.19
CA GLN A 176 21.22 -13.88 -30.03
C GLN A 176 19.90 -13.85 -29.25
N LYS A 177 18.96 -13.06 -29.78
CA LYS A 177 17.58 -12.91 -29.32
C LYS A 177 16.79 -14.08 -29.90
N LYS A 178 16.23 -14.97 -29.07
CA LYS A 178 15.25 -15.94 -29.55
C LYS A 178 13.88 -15.28 -29.63
N ILE A 179 13.28 -15.39 -30.81
CA ILE A 179 11.89 -15.07 -31.14
C ILE A 179 10.97 -16.00 -30.32
#